data_AF-A0A946GYF6-F1
#
_entry.id   AF-A0A946GYF6-F1
#
_cell.length_a   1.000
_cell.length_b   1.000
_cell.length_c   1.000
_cell.angle_alpha   90.00
_cell.angle_beta   90.00
_cell.angle_gamma   90.00
#
_symmetry.space_group_name_H-M   'P 1'
#
loop_
_entity.id
_entity.type
_entity.pdbx_description
1 polymer ?
#
loop_
_entity_poly.entity_id
_entity_poly.type
_entity_poly.pdbx_seq_one_letter_code
_entity_poly.pdbx_strand_id
1 'polypeptide(L)'
;MENLGERYYRDSGAVPLFGTVFMLGCGIVAATVLSFIYAFVVYWNPFVYVSVVATGLFGLGVGIAVNVGGTLGKVRNPLYARLVGVVMGLLSLYLCWAFYLWAAQKGDADMCRQLGILEPELSFDPMRMYELIQWIADNGLWGMFGGTPTGWGLYSLWAIEAAIIFLATVVIAGGNESAFCEPCNVWADDAENLLQLENTGYEDLRSDLEDERYERLDELHTGEHNAKDCLRVTLHTCPKCDESNFMTIKHVVVTLDNDGDEQEDETEIVNRLIIPAELVTHLQTAAGTKTQKKKAKPQAEEIEDYDEPEAE
;
A
#
# COMPACT_ATOMS: atom_id res chain seq x y z
N MET A 1 22.97 -4.46 -31.47
CA MET A 1 21.70 -4.04 -30.86
C MET A 1 21.29 -5.14 -29.90
N GLU A 2 22.00 -5.22 -28.77
CA GLU A 2 21.52 -6.00 -27.62
C GLU A 2 20.16 -5.44 -27.20
N ASN A 3 19.25 -6.32 -26.79
CA ASN A 3 17.92 -5.91 -26.37
C ASN A 3 18.04 -4.98 -25.16
N LEU A 4 17.75 -3.68 -25.34
CA LEU A 4 17.64 -2.71 -24.24
C LEU A 4 16.71 -3.21 -23.10
N GLY A 5 15.78 -4.12 -23.40
CA GLY A 5 14.92 -4.77 -22.41
C GLY A 5 15.59 -5.80 -21.49
N GLU A 6 16.84 -6.19 -21.72
CA GLU A 6 17.58 -7.12 -20.85
C GLU A 6 18.35 -6.39 -19.73
N ARG A 7 18.54 -5.07 -19.84
CA ARG A 7 19.29 -4.26 -18.86
C ARG A 7 18.43 -3.75 -17.72
N TYR A 8 17.12 -3.86 -17.82
CA TYR A 8 16.18 -3.37 -16.82
C TYR A 8 15.45 -4.51 -16.14
N TYR A 9 15.26 -4.39 -14.83
CA TYR A 9 14.48 -5.34 -14.06
C TYR A 9 13.04 -5.40 -14.58
N ARG A 10 12.51 -6.63 -14.67
CA ARG A 10 11.11 -6.86 -14.97
C ARG A 10 10.58 -7.95 -14.05
N ASP A 11 9.52 -7.61 -13.32
CA ASP A 11 8.80 -8.59 -12.50
C ASP A 11 8.31 -9.76 -13.35
N SER A 12 8.46 -10.98 -12.82
CA SER A 12 7.91 -12.19 -13.46
C SER A 12 6.38 -12.19 -13.51
N GLY A 13 5.73 -11.31 -12.74
CA GLY A 13 4.28 -11.25 -12.62
C GLY A 13 3.67 -12.49 -11.97
N ALA A 14 4.47 -13.30 -11.28
CA ALA A 14 4.01 -14.57 -10.73
C ALA A 14 3.13 -14.37 -9.49
N VAL A 15 2.10 -15.21 -9.41
CA VAL A 15 1.06 -15.18 -8.38
C VAL A 15 1.03 -16.55 -7.69
N PRO A 16 1.81 -16.75 -6.61
CA PRO A 16 1.83 -18.01 -5.89
C PRO A 16 0.48 -18.29 -5.24
N LEU A 17 -0.01 -19.53 -5.30
CA LEU A 17 -1.30 -19.92 -4.71
C LEU A 17 -1.37 -19.60 -3.20
N PHE A 18 -0.31 -19.96 -2.46
CA PHE A 18 -0.24 -19.63 -1.03
C PHE A 18 -0.28 -18.11 -0.80
N GLY A 19 0.39 -17.34 -1.66
CA GLY A 19 0.37 -15.88 -1.60
C GLY A 19 -1.02 -15.31 -1.83
N THR A 20 -1.76 -15.81 -2.82
CA THR A 20 -3.17 -15.45 -3.06
C THR A 20 -4.04 -15.74 -1.86
N VAL A 21 -3.96 -16.94 -1.29
CA VAL A 21 -4.81 -17.32 -0.14
C VAL A 21 -4.49 -16.44 1.07
N PHE A 22 -3.21 -16.20 1.34
CA PHE A 22 -2.78 -15.34 2.44
C PHE A 22 -3.22 -13.89 2.24
N MET A 23 -3.05 -13.34 1.03
CA MET A 23 -3.49 -12.00 0.65
C MET A 23 -5.01 -11.81 0.82
N LEU A 24 -5.81 -12.77 0.34
CA LEU A 24 -7.26 -12.76 0.53
C LEU A 24 -7.63 -12.87 2.01
N GLY A 25 -6.96 -13.73 2.78
CA GLY A 25 -7.18 -13.88 4.21
C GLY A 25 -6.94 -12.58 4.97
N CYS A 26 -5.79 -11.92 4.74
CA CYS A 26 -5.49 -10.61 5.31
C CYS A 26 -6.54 -9.55 4.92
N GLY A 27 -6.91 -9.51 3.65
CA GLY A 27 -7.93 -8.58 3.14
C GLY A 27 -9.30 -8.78 3.78
N ILE A 28 -9.79 -10.03 3.87
CA ILE A 28 -11.10 -10.35 4.47
C ILE A 28 -11.13 -10.00 5.96
N VAL A 29 -10.07 -10.35 6.70
CA VAL A 29 -9.96 -10.03 8.12
C VAL A 29 -9.97 -8.51 8.32
N ALA A 30 -9.15 -7.77 7.56
CA ALA A 30 -9.10 -6.32 7.65
C ALA A 30 -10.42 -5.66 7.24
N ALA A 31 -11.01 -6.07 6.11
CA ALA A 31 -12.31 -5.58 5.64
C ALA A 31 -13.37 -5.77 6.72
N THR A 32 -13.44 -6.95 7.35
CA THR A 32 -14.43 -7.23 8.40
C THR A 32 -14.20 -6.40 9.66
N VAL A 33 -12.99 -6.43 10.20
CA VAL A 33 -12.66 -5.74 11.47
C VAL A 33 -12.75 -4.23 11.31
N LEU A 34 -12.19 -3.67 10.25
CA LEU A 34 -12.19 -2.23 10.02
C LEU A 34 -13.59 -1.71 9.64
N SER A 35 -14.39 -2.47 8.89
CA SER A 35 -15.79 -2.10 8.62
C SER A 35 -16.59 -1.99 9.91
N PHE A 36 -16.40 -2.95 10.83
CA PHE A 36 -17.04 -2.93 12.14
C PHE A 36 -16.65 -1.69 12.95
N ILE A 37 -15.34 -1.41 13.05
CA ILE A 37 -14.85 -0.23 13.79
C ILE A 37 -15.36 1.06 13.14
N TYR A 38 -15.25 1.18 11.82
CA TYR A 38 -15.70 2.34 11.06
C TYR A 38 -17.20 2.61 11.25
N ALA A 39 -18.04 1.58 11.15
CA ALA A 39 -19.49 1.70 11.33
C ALA A 39 -19.85 2.27 12.72
N PHE A 40 -19.18 1.81 13.78
CA PHE A 40 -19.38 2.32 15.14
C PHE A 40 -18.90 3.76 15.28
N VAL A 41 -17.74 4.08 14.70
CA VAL A 41 -17.22 5.45 14.72
C VAL A 41 -18.22 6.39 14.04
N VAL A 42 -18.69 6.08 12.84
CA VAL A 42 -19.61 6.97 12.10
C VAL A 42 -20.98 7.08 12.76
N TYR A 43 -21.51 5.98 13.32
CA TYR A 43 -22.85 6.00 13.93
C TYR A 43 -22.91 6.85 15.21
N TRP A 44 -21.93 6.72 16.12
CA TRP A 44 -21.96 7.45 17.39
C TRP A 44 -21.28 8.83 17.34
N ASN A 45 -20.54 9.16 16.27
CA ASN A 45 -19.82 10.41 16.19
C ASN A 45 -20.68 11.54 15.57
N PRO A 46 -20.87 12.67 16.27
CA PRO A 46 -21.65 13.80 15.74
C PRO A 46 -20.86 14.74 14.81
N PHE A 47 -19.56 14.54 14.64
CA PHE A 47 -18.65 15.42 13.90
C PHE A 47 -18.27 14.86 12.53
N VAL A 48 -18.72 15.53 11.47
CA VAL A 48 -18.45 15.18 10.06
C VAL A 48 -16.97 15.00 9.75
N TYR A 49 -16.09 15.85 10.28
CA TYR A 49 -14.66 15.77 10.02
C TYR A 49 -14.05 14.43 10.48
N VAL A 50 -14.57 13.85 11.57
CA VAL A 50 -14.12 12.55 12.04
C VAL A 50 -14.56 11.45 11.08
N SER A 51 -15.78 11.50 10.53
CA SER A 51 -16.25 10.54 9.53
C SER A 51 -15.41 10.59 8.25
N VAL A 52 -15.03 11.79 7.79
CA VAL A 52 -14.16 11.95 6.61
C VAL A 52 -12.78 11.31 6.84
N VAL A 53 -12.14 11.61 7.98
CA VAL A 53 -10.83 11.01 8.32
C VAL A 53 -10.94 9.50 8.51
N ALA A 54 -11.99 9.03 9.19
CA ALA A 54 -12.23 7.60 9.41
C ALA A 54 -12.44 6.85 8.09
N THR A 55 -13.11 7.46 7.12
CA THR A 55 -13.34 6.91 5.78
C THR A 55 -12.01 6.69 5.04
N GLY A 56 -11.12 7.70 5.07
CA GLY A 56 -9.79 7.58 4.50
C GLY A 56 -8.95 6.49 5.17
N LEU A 57 -8.89 6.49 6.50
CA LEU A 57 -8.14 5.48 7.26
C LEU A 57 -8.69 4.07 7.05
N PHE A 58 -9.99 3.91 6.90
CA PHE A 58 -10.63 2.63 6.63
C PHE A 58 -10.18 2.07 5.27
N GLY A 59 -10.33 2.83 4.18
CA GLY A 59 -9.89 2.41 2.85
C GLY A 59 -8.39 2.12 2.78
N LEU A 60 -7.57 2.99 3.38
CA LEU A 60 -6.13 2.78 3.48
C LEU A 60 -5.81 1.51 4.26
N GLY A 61 -6.43 1.28 5.41
CA GLY A 61 -6.16 0.11 6.25
C GLY A 61 -6.46 -1.22 5.54
N VAL A 62 -7.56 -1.30 4.79
CA VAL A 62 -7.89 -2.50 3.99
C VAL A 62 -6.87 -2.66 2.85
N GLY A 63 -6.56 -1.59 2.13
CA GLY A 63 -5.55 -1.60 1.06
C GLY A 63 -4.18 -2.04 1.55
N ILE A 64 -3.72 -1.54 2.71
CA ILE A 64 -2.47 -1.92 3.37
C ILE A 64 -2.49 -3.40 3.71
N ALA A 65 -3.56 -3.91 4.30
CA ALA A 65 -3.65 -5.33 4.67
C ALA A 65 -3.55 -6.25 3.43
N VAL A 66 -4.21 -5.86 2.33
CA VAL A 66 -4.10 -6.57 1.05
C VAL A 66 -2.67 -6.49 0.50
N ASN A 67 -2.05 -5.31 0.50
CA ASN A 67 -0.68 -5.12 0.04
C ASN A 67 0.30 -5.97 0.87
N VAL A 68 0.26 -5.87 2.20
CA VAL A 68 1.12 -6.62 3.12
C VAL A 68 0.92 -8.12 2.94
N GLY A 69 -0.33 -8.59 2.84
CA GLY A 69 -0.63 -9.99 2.55
C GLY A 69 -0.06 -10.46 1.20
N GLY A 70 -0.16 -9.62 0.17
CA GLY A 70 0.45 -9.88 -1.15
C GLY A 70 1.97 -9.92 -1.10
N THR A 71 2.59 -8.97 -0.41
CA THR A 71 4.04 -8.85 -0.26
C THR A 71 4.61 -10.03 0.54
N LEU A 72 4.03 -10.36 1.70
CA LEU A 72 4.41 -11.55 2.47
C LEU A 72 4.14 -12.85 1.69
N GLY A 73 3.06 -12.85 0.90
CA GLY A 73 2.70 -13.92 -0.02
C GLY A 73 3.53 -14.00 -1.30
N LYS A 74 4.44 -13.04 -1.53
CA LYS A 74 5.31 -12.95 -2.72
C LYS A 74 4.53 -12.88 -4.04
N VAL A 75 3.39 -12.20 -4.02
CA VAL A 75 2.59 -11.85 -5.20
C VAL A 75 3.30 -10.70 -5.93
N ARG A 76 3.74 -10.94 -7.17
CA ARG A 76 4.55 -9.99 -7.97
C ARG A 76 3.78 -9.34 -9.12
N ASN A 77 2.45 -9.43 -9.07
CA ASN A 77 1.59 -8.89 -10.11
C ASN A 77 0.76 -7.73 -9.53
N PRO A 78 1.15 -6.47 -9.78
CA PRO A 78 0.45 -5.32 -9.21
C PRO A 78 -0.98 -5.20 -9.76
N LEU A 79 -1.22 -5.61 -11.02
CA LEU A 79 -2.57 -5.64 -11.57
C LEU A 79 -3.46 -6.65 -10.83
N TYR A 80 -2.94 -7.85 -10.58
CA TYR A 80 -3.66 -8.86 -9.80
C TYR A 80 -3.94 -8.37 -8.38
N ALA A 81 -2.95 -7.73 -7.74
CA ALA A 81 -3.12 -7.14 -6.42
C ALA A 81 -4.22 -6.06 -6.39
N ARG A 82 -4.27 -5.19 -7.41
CA ARG A 82 -5.36 -4.21 -7.59
C ARG A 82 -6.72 -4.88 -7.79
N LEU A 83 -6.79 -5.98 -8.55
CA LEU A 83 -8.03 -6.74 -8.71
C LEU A 83 -8.51 -7.34 -7.38
N VAL A 84 -7.62 -7.88 -6.55
CA VAL A 84 -7.96 -8.30 -5.19
C VAL A 84 -8.42 -7.09 -4.37
N GLY A 85 -7.75 -5.94 -4.50
CA GLY A 85 -8.18 -4.67 -3.90
C GLY A 85 -9.59 -4.24 -4.32
N VAL A 86 -9.98 -4.42 -5.59
CA VAL A 86 -11.36 -4.16 -6.06
C VAL A 86 -12.36 -5.04 -5.32
N VAL A 87 -12.08 -6.34 -5.22
CA VAL A 87 -12.96 -7.28 -4.51
C VAL A 87 -13.07 -6.94 -3.03
N MET A 88 -11.94 -6.63 -2.37
CA MET A 88 -11.92 -6.26 -0.95
C MET A 88 -12.55 -4.89 -0.70
N GLY A 89 -12.42 -3.94 -1.63
CA GLY A 89 -13.10 -2.64 -1.56
C GLY A 89 -14.61 -2.79 -1.64
N LEU A 90 -15.13 -3.59 -2.58
CA LEU A 90 -16.57 -3.89 -2.67
C LEU A 90 -17.09 -4.63 -1.43
N LEU A 91 -16.32 -5.61 -0.93
CA LEU A 91 -16.65 -6.31 0.31
C LEU A 91 -16.70 -5.34 1.51
N SER A 92 -15.76 -4.40 1.57
CA SER A 92 -15.68 -3.38 2.63
C SER A 92 -16.88 -2.44 2.59
N LEU A 93 -17.30 -1.99 1.41
CA LEU A 93 -18.52 -1.18 1.23
C LEU A 93 -19.77 -1.93 1.67
N TYR A 94 -19.85 -3.22 1.35
CA TYR A 94 -20.96 -4.06 1.80
C TYR A 94 -20.98 -4.21 3.32
N LEU A 95 -19.84 -4.58 3.92
CA LEU A 95 -19.73 -4.85 5.35
C LEU A 95 -19.89 -3.57 6.19
N CYS A 96 -19.42 -2.42 5.72
CA CYS A 96 -19.59 -1.18 6.48
C CYS A 96 -21.07 -0.80 6.60
N TRP A 97 -21.87 -1.00 5.55
CA TRP A 97 -23.32 -0.82 5.62
C TRP A 97 -24.00 -1.84 6.53
N ALA A 98 -23.63 -3.12 6.41
CA ALA A 98 -24.18 -4.17 7.27
C ALA A 98 -23.92 -3.88 8.75
N PHE A 99 -22.68 -3.51 9.11
CA PHE A 99 -22.34 -3.14 10.48
C PHE A 99 -22.92 -1.80 10.92
N TYR A 100 -23.12 -0.85 10.02
CA TYR A 100 -23.77 0.42 10.32
C TYR A 100 -25.23 0.21 10.73
N LEU A 101 -25.97 -0.58 9.95
CA LEU A 101 -27.35 -0.93 10.28
C LEU A 101 -27.44 -1.73 11.58
N TRP A 102 -26.48 -2.63 11.82
CA TRP A 102 -26.38 -3.35 13.08
C TRP A 102 -26.07 -2.44 14.27
N ALA A 103 -25.20 -1.43 14.10
CA ALA A 103 -24.95 -0.41 15.11
C ALA A 103 -26.21 0.41 15.40
N ALA A 104 -26.97 0.78 14.36
CA ALA A 104 -28.22 1.50 14.49
C ALA A 104 -29.29 0.74 15.29
N GLN A 105 -29.41 -0.58 15.09
CA GLN A 105 -30.27 -1.44 15.92
C GLN A 105 -29.97 -1.36 17.41
N LYS A 106 -28.70 -1.18 17.77
CA LYS A 106 -28.26 -1.08 19.16
C LYS A 106 -28.42 0.32 19.74
N GLY A 107 -28.24 1.35 18.93
CA GLY A 107 -28.32 2.74 19.37
C GLY A 107 -29.74 3.25 19.49
N ASP A 108 -30.65 2.82 18.62
CA ASP A 108 -32.05 3.25 18.59
C ASP A 108 -32.99 2.09 18.28
N ALA A 109 -33.14 1.20 19.28
CA ALA A 109 -33.95 -0.01 19.17
C ALA A 109 -35.43 0.29 18.89
N ASP A 110 -35.95 1.44 19.32
CA ASP A 110 -37.35 1.83 19.09
C ASP A 110 -37.58 2.25 17.64
N MET A 111 -36.67 3.03 17.05
CA MET A 111 -36.67 3.32 15.60
C MET A 111 -36.57 2.01 14.80
N CYS A 112 -35.62 1.15 15.12
CA CYS A 112 -35.44 -0.12 14.41
C CYS A 112 -36.62 -1.08 14.58
N ARG A 113 -37.33 -1.05 15.72
CA ARG A 113 -38.56 -1.82 15.92
C ARG A 113 -39.70 -1.33 15.04
N GLN A 114 -39.86 -0.01 14.92
CA GLN A 114 -40.88 0.58 14.05
C GLN A 114 -40.63 0.26 12.57
N LEU A 115 -39.36 0.15 12.18
CA LEU A 115 -38.95 -0.17 10.81
C LEU A 115 -38.86 -1.69 10.53
N GLY A 116 -39.12 -2.56 11.52
CA GLY A 116 -39.05 -4.01 11.35
C GLY A 116 -37.63 -4.58 11.24
N ILE A 117 -36.62 -3.86 11.73
CA ILE A 117 -35.19 -4.15 11.58
C ILE A 117 -34.60 -4.76 12.86
N LEU A 118 -35.39 -5.34 13.77
CA LEU A 118 -34.84 -5.78 15.07
C LEU A 118 -34.05 -7.11 15.00
N GLU A 119 -33.91 -7.70 13.82
CA GLU A 119 -33.26 -9.00 13.64
C GLU A 119 -31.83 -8.84 13.08
N PRO A 120 -30.80 -9.33 13.77
CA PRO A 120 -29.40 -9.23 13.32
C PRO A 120 -29.15 -9.91 11.97
N GLU A 121 -29.89 -10.99 11.64
CA GLU A 121 -29.76 -11.65 10.34
C GLU A 121 -30.18 -10.73 9.18
N LEU A 122 -31.00 -9.71 9.46
CA LEU A 122 -31.53 -8.79 8.45
C LEU A 122 -30.49 -7.76 7.97
N SER A 123 -29.50 -7.41 8.80
CA SER A 123 -28.45 -6.44 8.45
C SER A 123 -27.49 -6.95 7.38
N PHE A 124 -27.45 -8.27 7.17
CA PHE A 124 -26.63 -8.93 6.15
C PHE A 124 -27.46 -9.44 4.96
N ASP A 125 -28.74 -9.05 4.86
CA ASP A 125 -29.54 -9.32 3.67
C ASP A 125 -29.41 -8.14 2.68
N PRO A 126 -28.89 -8.36 1.45
CA PRO A 126 -28.65 -7.28 0.50
C PRO A 126 -29.92 -6.54 0.06
N MET A 127 -31.06 -7.23 -0.03
CA MET A 127 -32.32 -6.63 -0.47
C MET A 127 -32.89 -5.73 0.62
N ARG A 128 -32.89 -6.20 1.86
CA ARG A 128 -33.33 -5.42 3.02
C ARG A 128 -32.43 -4.24 3.31
N MET A 129 -31.12 -4.44 3.22
CA MET A 129 -30.17 -3.33 3.34
C MET A 129 -30.46 -2.24 2.29
N TYR A 130 -30.73 -2.62 1.04
CA TYR A 130 -31.11 -1.64 0.01
C TYR A 130 -32.38 -0.87 0.38
N GLU A 131 -33.46 -1.55 0.79
CA GLU A 131 -34.71 -0.92 1.24
C GLU A 131 -34.47 0.10 2.36
N LEU A 132 -33.60 -0.24 3.31
CA LEU A 132 -33.26 0.63 4.44
C LEU A 132 -32.41 1.82 4.03
N ILE A 133 -31.45 1.63 3.13
CA ILE A 133 -30.67 2.73 2.56
C ILE A 133 -31.59 3.72 1.84
N GLN A 134 -32.59 3.23 1.08
CA GLN A 134 -33.58 4.10 0.44
C GLN A 134 -34.42 4.86 1.48
N TRP A 135 -34.89 4.17 2.52
CA TRP A 135 -35.65 4.80 3.59
C TRP A 135 -34.84 5.89 4.32
N ILE A 136 -33.56 5.63 4.60
CA ILE A 136 -32.63 6.60 5.19
C ILE A 136 -32.42 7.79 4.25
N ALA A 137 -32.31 7.56 2.94
CA ALA A 137 -32.19 8.63 1.96
C ALA A 137 -33.44 9.52 1.96
N ASP A 138 -34.64 8.96 2.04
CA ASP A 138 -35.88 9.73 2.00
C ASP A 138 -36.13 10.54 3.28
N ASN A 139 -35.81 9.97 4.45
CA ASN A 139 -36.17 10.55 5.75
C ASN A 139 -35.01 11.29 6.42
N GLY A 140 -33.78 10.96 6.06
CA GLY A 140 -32.56 11.43 6.73
C GLY A 140 -32.38 10.79 8.11
N LEU A 141 -31.13 10.56 8.51
CA LEU A 141 -30.83 9.88 9.79
C LEU A 141 -30.09 10.76 10.80
N TRP A 142 -29.36 11.78 10.34
CA TRP A 142 -28.64 12.71 11.21
C TRP A 142 -28.70 14.13 10.65
N GLY A 143 -28.79 15.11 11.55
CA GLY A 143 -28.75 16.53 11.19
C GLY A 143 -27.32 17.03 10.94
N MET A 144 -27.14 17.89 9.94
CA MET A 144 -25.89 18.56 9.62
C MET A 144 -26.17 20.05 9.31
N PHE A 145 -25.39 20.98 9.88
CA PHE A 145 -25.51 22.42 9.63
C PHE A 145 -26.95 23.01 9.77
N GLY A 146 -27.72 22.52 10.73
CA GLY A 146 -29.08 23.03 11.01
C GLY A 146 -30.19 22.47 10.12
N GLY A 147 -29.90 21.48 9.26
CA GLY A 147 -30.88 20.72 8.48
C GLY A 147 -30.58 19.23 8.47
N THR A 148 -31.50 18.40 7.97
CA THR A 148 -31.27 16.95 7.79
C THR A 148 -31.08 16.70 6.29
N PRO A 149 -29.88 16.33 5.82
CA PRO A 149 -29.67 16.00 4.41
C PRO A 149 -30.51 14.78 4.02
N THR A 150 -31.23 14.88 2.91
CA THR A 150 -32.05 13.83 2.32
C THR A 150 -31.80 13.70 0.81
N GLY A 151 -32.23 12.59 0.22
CA GLY A 151 -32.15 12.28 -1.19
C GLY A 151 -30.74 12.45 -1.77
N TRP A 152 -30.64 13.22 -2.85
CA TRP A 152 -29.40 13.42 -3.61
C TRP A 152 -28.23 14.01 -2.81
N GLY A 153 -28.50 14.81 -1.78
CA GLY A 153 -27.44 15.35 -0.91
C GLY A 153 -26.75 14.22 -0.14
N LEU A 154 -27.53 13.27 0.37
CA LEU A 154 -27.02 12.14 1.12
C LEU A 154 -26.35 11.10 0.20
N TYR A 155 -26.93 10.82 -0.97
CA TYR A 155 -26.29 9.95 -1.97
C TYR A 155 -24.92 10.47 -2.42
N SER A 156 -24.76 11.79 -2.58
CA SER A 156 -23.48 12.39 -2.98
C SER A 156 -22.41 12.18 -1.91
N LEU A 157 -22.76 12.35 -0.63
CA LEU A 157 -21.85 12.12 0.48
C LEU A 157 -21.41 10.64 0.54
N TRP A 158 -22.36 9.71 0.48
CA TRP A 158 -22.03 8.28 0.44
C TRP A 158 -21.23 7.88 -0.79
N ALA A 159 -21.50 8.48 -1.95
CA ALA A 159 -20.73 8.21 -3.16
C ALA A 159 -19.27 8.67 -3.02
N ILE A 160 -19.04 9.83 -2.40
CA ILE A 160 -17.69 10.33 -2.10
C ILE A 160 -17.00 9.39 -1.10
N GLU A 161 -17.65 9.01 -0.01
CA GLU A 161 -17.07 8.10 0.97
C GLU A 161 -16.75 6.74 0.36
N ALA A 162 -17.68 6.19 -0.43
CA ALA A 162 -17.49 4.93 -1.13
C ALA A 162 -16.33 5.00 -2.13
N ALA A 163 -16.20 6.11 -2.86
CA ALA A 163 -15.10 6.35 -3.77
C ALA A 163 -13.75 6.41 -3.02
N ILE A 164 -13.69 7.11 -1.88
CA ILE A 164 -12.47 7.18 -1.05
C ILE A 164 -12.07 5.78 -0.59
N ILE A 165 -13.00 5.02 0.02
CA ILE A 165 -12.74 3.66 0.51
C ILE A 165 -12.26 2.76 -0.64
N PHE A 166 -13.00 2.76 -1.75
CA PHE A 166 -12.73 1.90 -2.90
C PHE A 166 -11.40 2.24 -3.56
N LEU A 167 -11.17 3.51 -3.92
CA LEU A 167 -9.97 3.94 -4.63
C LEU A 167 -8.72 3.77 -3.75
N ALA A 168 -8.79 4.15 -2.46
CA ALA A 168 -7.67 3.95 -1.53
C ALA A 168 -7.31 2.46 -1.42
N THR A 169 -8.31 1.58 -1.28
CA THR A 169 -8.08 0.13 -1.20
C THR A 169 -7.39 -0.38 -2.47
N VAL A 170 -7.88 -0.02 -3.65
CA VAL A 170 -7.36 -0.49 -4.94
C VAL A 170 -5.94 0.01 -5.19
N VAL A 171 -5.69 1.30 -5.00
CA VAL A 171 -4.38 1.92 -5.25
C VAL A 171 -3.32 1.32 -4.33
N ILE A 172 -3.58 1.28 -3.03
CA ILE A 172 -2.62 0.77 -2.04
C ILE A 172 -2.37 -0.73 -2.21
N ALA A 173 -3.41 -1.52 -2.49
CA ALA A 173 -3.29 -2.97 -2.68
C ALA A 173 -2.20 -3.35 -3.70
N GLY A 174 -2.07 -2.59 -4.80
CA GLY A 174 -1.07 -2.82 -5.84
C GLY A 174 0.18 -1.95 -5.78
N GLY A 175 0.43 -1.26 -4.68
CA GLY A 175 1.54 -0.31 -4.53
C GLY A 175 2.89 -0.92 -4.12
N ASN A 176 3.06 -2.25 -4.17
CA ASN A 176 4.38 -2.83 -3.92
C ASN A 176 5.25 -2.67 -5.18
N GLU A 177 6.31 -1.88 -5.04
CA GLU A 177 7.29 -1.57 -6.07
C GLU A 177 8.69 -2.12 -5.74
N SER A 178 8.84 -2.97 -4.73
CA SER A 178 10.15 -3.56 -4.44
C SER A 178 10.51 -4.60 -5.51
N ALA A 179 11.77 -4.64 -5.93
CA ALA A 179 12.24 -5.66 -6.84
C ALA A 179 12.26 -7.04 -6.15
N PHE A 180 12.01 -8.11 -6.90
CA PHE A 180 12.03 -9.47 -6.39
C PHE A 180 13.15 -10.31 -7.01
N CYS A 181 13.97 -10.93 -6.15
CA CYS A 181 15.00 -11.87 -6.56
C CYS A 181 14.39 -13.27 -6.72
N GLU A 182 14.22 -13.71 -7.97
CA GLU A 182 13.63 -15.01 -8.31
C GLU A 182 14.44 -16.21 -7.76
N PRO A 183 15.77 -16.28 -7.95
CA PRO A 183 16.55 -17.43 -7.45
C PRO A 183 16.51 -17.56 -5.92
N CYS A 184 16.58 -16.43 -5.21
CA CYS A 184 16.60 -16.42 -3.75
C CYS A 184 15.20 -16.41 -3.11
N ASN A 185 14.15 -16.21 -3.92
CA ASN A 185 12.75 -16.12 -3.52
C ASN A 185 12.54 -15.10 -2.39
N VAL A 186 13.09 -13.89 -2.54
CA VAL A 186 13.02 -12.79 -1.56
C VAL A 186 12.89 -11.44 -2.26
N TRP A 187 12.22 -10.49 -1.60
CA TRP A 187 12.24 -9.09 -2.00
C TRP A 187 13.65 -8.51 -1.79
N ALA A 188 14.02 -7.55 -2.64
CA ALA A 188 15.22 -6.75 -2.48
C ALA A 188 15.07 -5.80 -1.29
N ASP A 189 16.19 -5.51 -0.64
CA ASP A 189 16.31 -4.44 0.34
C ASP A 189 16.64 -3.14 -0.40
N ASP A 190 15.88 -2.10 -0.10
CA ASP A 190 16.00 -0.80 -0.73
C ASP A 190 16.85 0.13 0.15
N ALA A 191 17.94 0.64 -0.43
CA ALA A 191 18.74 1.73 0.13
C ALA A 191 18.33 3.02 -0.58
N GLU A 192 17.23 3.60 -0.10
CA GLU A 192 16.68 4.85 -0.61
C GLU A 192 17.63 6.02 -0.36
N ASN A 193 17.64 6.97 -1.30
CA ASN A 193 18.38 8.23 -1.19
C ASN A 193 19.87 8.04 -0.86
N LEU A 194 20.46 6.96 -1.37
CA LEU A 194 21.82 6.56 -1.04
C LEU A 194 22.83 7.67 -1.40
N LEU A 195 22.65 8.30 -2.55
CA LEU A 195 23.48 9.40 -3.03
C LEU A 195 22.62 10.49 -3.65
N GLN A 196 23.07 11.73 -3.46
CA GLN A 196 22.65 12.90 -4.25
C GLN A 196 23.80 13.25 -5.21
N LEU A 197 23.47 13.42 -6.48
CA LEU A 197 24.42 13.79 -7.53
C LEU A 197 24.03 15.14 -8.13
N GLU A 198 25.00 15.81 -8.72
CA GLU A 198 24.79 17.05 -9.49
C GLU A 198 23.83 16.82 -10.66
N ASN A 199 22.95 17.80 -10.91
CA ASN A 199 21.96 17.75 -11.99
C ASN A 199 22.44 18.36 -13.33
N THR A 200 23.74 18.54 -13.52
CA THR A 200 24.27 19.11 -14.77
C THR A 200 24.79 18.01 -15.70
N GLY A 201 24.44 18.10 -16.99
CA GLY A 201 24.97 17.17 -18.01
C GLY A 201 24.55 15.71 -17.85
N TYR A 202 23.29 15.48 -17.44
CA TYR A 202 22.69 14.14 -17.33
C TYR A 202 21.92 13.70 -18.57
N GLU A 203 21.87 14.52 -19.63
CA GLU A 203 21.15 14.21 -20.88
C GLU A 203 21.58 12.87 -21.48
N ASP A 204 22.88 12.56 -21.39
CA ASP A 204 23.46 11.29 -21.87
C ASP A 204 23.61 10.24 -20.76
N LEU A 205 23.29 10.56 -19.50
CA LEU A 205 23.53 9.68 -18.34
C LEU A 205 22.83 8.34 -18.49
N ARG A 206 21.60 8.32 -19.01
CA ARG A 206 20.89 7.06 -19.29
C ARG A 206 21.70 6.18 -20.24
N SER A 207 22.17 6.73 -21.37
CA SER A 207 22.94 5.98 -22.36
C SER A 207 24.27 5.50 -21.80
N ASP A 208 24.95 6.32 -21.00
CA ASP A 208 26.21 5.94 -20.36
C ASP A 208 26.02 4.76 -19.41
N LEU A 209 24.97 4.77 -18.59
CA LEU A 209 24.66 3.69 -17.66
C LEU A 209 24.23 2.40 -18.38
N GLU A 210 23.43 2.52 -19.44
CA GLU A 210 23.04 1.39 -20.28
C GLU A 210 24.28 0.72 -20.91
N ASP A 211 25.28 1.53 -21.32
CA ASP A 211 26.56 1.10 -21.91
C ASP A 211 27.66 0.73 -20.88
N GLU A 212 27.33 0.60 -19.59
CA GLU A 212 28.27 0.26 -18.50
C GLU A 212 29.38 1.28 -18.22
N ARG A 213 29.21 2.53 -18.67
CA ARG A 213 30.12 3.65 -18.37
C ARG A 213 29.75 4.33 -17.05
N TYR A 214 30.03 3.65 -15.94
CA TYR A 214 29.63 4.10 -14.61
C TYR A 214 30.50 5.22 -14.02
N GLU A 215 31.64 5.54 -14.63
CA GLU A 215 32.56 6.58 -14.15
C GLU A 215 31.88 7.95 -14.06
N ARG A 216 30.86 8.18 -14.88
CA ARG A 216 30.05 9.40 -14.86
C ARG A 216 29.36 9.64 -13.52
N LEU A 217 29.03 8.58 -12.77
CA LEU A 217 28.43 8.70 -11.45
C LEU A 217 29.39 9.33 -10.44
N ASP A 218 30.68 9.02 -10.53
CA ASP A 218 31.70 9.58 -9.64
C ASP A 218 31.90 11.08 -9.91
N GLU A 219 31.93 11.47 -11.19
CA GLU A 219 32.01 12.88 -11.59
C GLU A 219 30.83 13.67 -11.01
N LEU A 220 29.60 13.19 -11.23
CA LEU A 220 28.38 13.84 -10.73
C LEU A 220 28.28 13.81 -9.20
N HIS A 221 28.85 12.81 -8.53
CA HIS A 221 28.87 12.74 -7.06
C HIS A 221 29.83 13.77 -6.45
N THR A 222 30.98 14.00 -7.10
CA THR A 222 31.96 15.01 -6.65
C THR A 222 31.56 16.45 -6.97
N GLY A 223 30.60 16.61 -7.88
CA GLY A 223 30.01 17.89 -8.26
C GLY A 223 29.28 18.62 -7.13
N GLU A 224 29.06 19.92 -7.32
CA GLU A 224 28.27 20.71 -6.38
C GLU A 224 26.78 20.39 -6.60
N HIS A 225 26.15 19.72 -5.64
CA HIS A 225 24.75 19.35 -5.73
C HIS A 225 23.87 20.32 -4.94
N ASN A 226 22.74 20.70 -5.52
CA ASN A 226 21.70 21.46 -4.86
C ASN A 226 20.67 20.49 -4.28
N ALA A 227 20.44 20.49 -2.96
CA ALA A 227 19.45 19.61 -2.34
C ALA A 227 18.02 19.79 -2.89
N LYS A 228 17.72 20.93 -3.53
CA LYS A 228 16.43 21.23 -4.16
C LYS A 228 16.37 20.91 -5.66
N ASP A 229 17.48 20.52 -6.27
CA ASP A 229 17.58 20.20 -7.69
C ASP A 229 18.77 19.25 -7.90
N CYS A 230 18.52 17.95 -7.71
CA CYS A 230 19.58 16.93 -7.74
C CYS A 230 19.11 15.62 -8.36
N LEU A 231 20.07 14.76 -8.71
CA LEU A 231 19.78 13.37 -9.03
C LEU A 231 19.90 12.52 -7.76
N ARG A 232 18.91 11.66 -7.53
CA ARG A 232 18.78 10.82 -6.34
C ARG A 232 18.94 9.36 -6.74
N VAL A 233 19.94 8.70 -6.17
CA VAL A 233 20.25 7.30 -6.44
C VAL A 233 19.63 6.42 -5.36
N THR A 234 18.89 5.39 -5.79
CA THR A 234 18.37 4.33 -4.93
C THR A 234 18.92 2.99 -5.40
N LEU A 235 19.42 2.18 -4.47
CA LEU A 235 19.85 0.81 -4.75
C LEU A 235 18.83 -0.19 -4.22
N HIS A 236 18.57 -1.22 -5.01
CA HIS A 236 17.72 -2.35 -4.66
C HIS A 236 18.60 -3.60 -4.70
N THR A 237 18.91 -4.20 -3.55
CA THR A 237 19.88 -5.30 -3.48
C THR A 237 19.27 -6.54 -2.84
N CYS A 238 19.55 -7.72 -3.38
CA CYS A 238 19.09 -8.95 -2.76
C CYS A 238 19.86 -9.23 -1.46
N PRO A 239 19.19 -9.51 -0.32
CA PRO A 239 19.88 -9.80 0.94
C PRO A 239 20.64 -11.13 0.96
N LYS A 240 20.46 -11.99 -0.05
CA LYS A 240 20.96 -13.37 -0.07
C LYS A 240 22.00 -13.67 -1.16
N CYS A 241 22.08 -12.85 -2.21
CA CYS A 241 23.01 -13.06 -3.32
C CYS A 241 23.46 -11.73 -3.91
N ASP A 242 24.62 -11.74 -4.55
CA ASP A 242 25.19 -10.56 -5.20
C ASP A 242 24.82 -10.48 -6.70
N GLU A 243 23.93 -11.37 -7.19
CA GLU A 243 23.52 -11.45 -8.60
C GLU A 243 22.27 -10.61 -8.94
N SER A 244 21.54 -10.13 -7.95
CA SER A 244 20.29 -9.36 -8.14
C SER A 244 20.42 -8.01 -7.47
N ASN A 245 20.99 -7.07 -8.23
CA ASN A 245 21.14 -5.68 -7.82
C ASN A 245 20.60 -4.76 -8.90
N PHE A 246 19.84 -3.76 -8.47
CA PHE A 246 19.22 -2.80 -9.35
C PHE A 246 19.45 -1.39 -8.84
N MET A 247 19.49 -0.43 -9.77
CA MET A 247 19.66 0.97 -9.46
C MET A 247 18.56 1.79 -10.13
N THR A 248 18.01 2.72 -9.36
CA THR A 248 17.05 3.72 -9.83
C THR A 248 17.66 5.09 -9.62
N ILE A 249 17.62 5.93 -10.65
CA ILE A 249 18.06 7.33 -10.58
C ILE A 249 16.88 8.20 -11.00
N LYS A 250 16.50 9.11 -10.11
CA LYS A 250 15.47 10.11 -10.36
C LYS A 250 16.07 11.50 -10.28
N HIS A 251 15.66 12.38 -11.16
CA HIS A 251 15.86 13.82 -11.01
C HIS A 251 14.77 14.35 -10.08
N VAL A 252 15.16 15.03 -9.00
CA VAL A 252 14.26 15.55 -7.98
C VAL A 252 14.38 17.07 -7.93
N VAL A 253 13.25 17.74 -8.14
CA VAL A 253 13.12 19.19 -7.98
C VAL A 253 12.20 19.47 -6.81
N VAL A 254 12.71 20.19 -5.81
CA VAL A 254 11.94 20.61 -4.64
C VAL A 254 11.47 22.03 -4.86
N THR A 255 10.17 22.21 -5.08
CA THR A 255 9.51 23.52 -5.19
C THR A 255 8.76 23.84 -3.89
N LEU A 256 8.43 25.11 -3.67
CA LEU A 256 7.52 25.52 -2.62
C LEU A 256 6.16 25.76 -3.24
N ASP A 257 5.12 25.19 -2.64
CA ASP A 257 3.75 25.44 -3.06
C ASP A 257 3.23 26.82 -2.59
N ASN A 258 1.97 27.11 -2.91
CA ASN A 258 1.34 28.39 -2.56
C ASN A 258 1.15 28.57 -1.05
N ASP A 259 1.21 27.49 -0.27
CA ASP A 259 1.04 27.48 1.19
C ASP A 259 2.40 27.49 1.92
N GLY A 260 3.51 27.38 1.18
CA GLY A 260 4.87 27.39 1.68
C GLY A 260 5.40 26.00 2.06
N ASP A 261 4.68 24.94 1.69
CA ASP A 261 5.09 23.55 1.91
C ASP A 261 5.99 23.07 0.75
N GLU A 262 6.93 22.17 1.05
CA GLU A 262 7.85 21.61 0.05
C GLU A 262 7.15 20.52 -0.78
N GLN A 263 7.18 20.67 -2.10
CA GLN A 263 6.69 19.70 -3.07
C GLN A 263 7.87 19.15 -3.89
N GLU A 264 8.03 17.83 -3.91
CA GLU A 264 9.02 17.16 -4.75
C GLU A 264 8.39 16.73 -6.09
N ASP A 265 8.95 17.20 -7.19
CA ASP A 265 8.69 16.68 -8.53
C ASP A 265 9.83 15.73 -8.92
N GLU A 266 9.47 14.47 -9.19
CA GLU A 266 10.43 13.44 -9.57
C GLU A 266 10.31 13.07 -11.05
N THR A 267 11.42 13.12 -11.78
CA THR A 267 11.52 12.61 -13.16
C THR A 267 12.45 11.40 -13.20
N GLU A 268 11.95 10.28 -13.70
CA GLU A 268 12.69 9.03 -13.75
C GLU A 268 13.74 9.02 -14.88
N ILE A 269 15.02 8.99 -14.52
CA ILE A 269 16.13 8.92 -15.49
C ILE A 269 16.42 7.48 -15.86
N VAL A 270 16.54 6.59 -14.86
CA VAL A 270 16.60 5.13 -15.05
C VAL A 270 15.88 4.45 -13.89
N ASN A 271 15.24 3.31 -14.15
CA ASN A 271 14.42 2.61 -13.16
C ASN A 271 14.76 1.14 -13.09
N ARG A 272 15.31 0.72 -11.95
CA ARG A 272 15.80 -0.64 -11.69
C ARG A 272 16.69 -1.16 -12.82
N LEU A 273 17.67 -0.36 -13.25
CA LEU A 273 18.75 -0.80 -14.13
C LEU A 273 19.56 -1.88 -13.40
N ILE A 274 19.81 -3.00 -14.06
CA ILE A 274 20.65 -4.08 -13.53
C ILE A 274 22.09 -3.59 -13.47
N ILE A 275 22.73 -3.78 -12.31
CA ILE A 275 24.10 -3.32 -12.06
C ILE A 275 24.97 -4.41 -11.44
N PRO A 276 26.30 -4.39 -11.68
CA PRO A 276 27.22 -5.36 -11.08
C PRO A 276 27.42 -5.11 -9.57
N ALA A 277 27.72 -6.17 -8.83
CA ALA A 277 27.97 -6.11 -7.38
C ALA A 277 29.15 -5.20 -6.98
N GLU A 278 30.13 -5.07 -7.87
CA GLU A 278 31.27 -4.16 -7.69
C GLU A 278 30.80 -2.70 -7.60
N LEU A 279 29.88 -2.29 -8.48
CA LEU A 279 29.30 -0.95 -8.48
C LEU A 279 28.46 -0.71 -7.22
N VAL A 280 27.68 -1.69 -6.77
CA VAL A 280 26.93 -1.58 -5.51
C VAL A 280 27.86 -1.27 -4.34
N THR A 281 28.97 -2.01 -4.24
CA THR A 281 29.95 -1.82 -3.15
C THR A 281 30.61 -0.45 -3.23
N HIS A 282 30.94 -0.01 -4.45
CA HIS A 282 31.50 1.32 -4.72
C HIS A 282 30.56 2.44 -4.27
N LEU A 283 29.29 2.40 -4.69
CA LEU A 283 28.28 3.41 -4.35
C LEU A 283 27.95 3.42 -2.84
N GLN A 284 27.86 2.25 -2.20
CA GLN A 284 27.67 2.17 -0.73
C GLN A 284 28.86 2.77 0.03
N THR A 285 30.07 2.56 -0.47
CA THR A 285 31.29 3.13 0.12
C THR A 285 31.32 4.65 -0.06
N ALA A 286 30.96 5.15 -1.24
CA ALA A 286 30.83 6.59 -1.51
C ALA A 286 29.81 7.25 -0.57
N ALA A 287 28.69 6.57 -0.29
CA ALA A 287 27.66 7.02 0.64
C ALA A 287 28.07 6.92 2.13
N GLY A 288 29.27 6.43 2.45
CA GLY A 288 29.71 6.20 3.83
C GLY A 288 28.96 5.09 4.57
N THR A 289 28.18 4.27 3.87
CA THR A 289 27.33 3.23 4.45
C THR A 289 28.09 1.91 4.54
N LYS A 290 28.47 1.48 5.75
CA LYS A 290 29.08 0.15 5.95
C LYS A 290 28.00 -0.93 5.91
N THR A 291 28.11 -1.86 4.95
CA THR A 291 27.26 -3.04 4.81
C THR A 291 27.22 -3.87 6.10
N GLN A 292 26.12 -3.82 6.87
CA GLN A 292 25.82 -4.88 7.83
C GLN A 292 24.98 -5.93 7.10
N LYS A 293 25.63 -6.97 6.58
CA LYS A 293 24.92 -8.23 6.25
C LYS A 293 24.22 -8.70 7.53
N LYS A 294 22.91 -8.49 7.62
CA LYS A 294 22.07 -9.03 8.70
C LYS A 294 22.26 -10.55 8.69
N LYS A 295 22.98 -11.08 9.70
CA LYS A 295 23.10 -12.53 9.89
C LYS A 295 21.69 -13.12 9.91
N ALA A 296 21.47 -14.11 9.04
CA ALA A 296 20.27 -14.92 9.05
C ALA A 296 19.96 -15.35 10.49
N LYS A 297 18.75 -15.05 10.94
CA LYS A 297 18.22 -15.52 12.23
C LYS A 297 18.27 -17.06 12.20
N PRO A 298 18.86 -17.73 13.21
CA PRO A 298 18.87 -19.19 13.24
C PRO A 298 17.42 -19.68 13.23
N GLN A 299 17.13 -20.62 12.33
CA GLN A 299 15.92 -21.42 12.41
C GLN A 299 15.92 -22.12 13.76
N ALA A 300 14.78 -22.09 14.43
CA ALA A 300 14.57 -22.76 15.70
C ALA A 300 14.89 -24.25 15.52
N GLU A 301 15.92 -24.71 16.23
CA GLU A 301 16.17 -26.12 16.46
C GLU A 301 14.93 -26.74 17.10
N GLU A 302 14.48 -27.79 16.43
CA GLU A 302 13.69 -28.90 16.91
C GLU A 302 14.18 -29.32 18.30
N ILE A 303 13.38 -29.09 19.34
CA ILE A 303 13.64 -29.69 20.66
C ILE A 303 12.73 -30.90 20.79
N GLU A 304 13.41 -32.04 20.79
CA GLU A 304 13.00 -33.39 21.12
C GLU A 304 12.14 -33.45 22.40
N ASP A 305 11.04 -34.19 22.27
CA ASP A 305 10.67 -35.32 23.13
C ASP A 305 11.25 -35.34 24.55
N TYR A 306 10.40 -35.12 25.56
CA TYR A 306 10.67 -35.51 26.95
C TYR A 306 9.38 -35.98 27.63
N ASP A 307 9.25 -37.31 27.64
CA ASP A 307 8.78 -38.19 28.72
C ASP A 307 7.74 -37.65 29.72
N GLU A 308 6.55 -38.25 29.65
CA GLU A 308 5.65 -38.46 30.80
C GLU A 308 6.39 -39.15 31.95
N PRO A 309 6.13 -38.74 33.20
CA PRO A 309 6.13 -39.68 34.31
C PRO A 309 4.71 -39.97 34.79
N GLU A 310 4.39 -41.26 34.79
CA GLU A 310 3.27 -41.87 35.49
C GLU A 310 3.30 -41.59 37.01
N ALA A 311 2.09 -41.57 37.57
CA ALA A 311 1.68 -41.98 38.92
C ALA A 311 2.19 -41.19 40.16
N GLU A 312 1.24 -40.56 40.88
CA GLU A 312 0.55 -41.14 42.06
C GLU A 312 -0.84 -40.53 42.24
#